data_AF-A0A100YXA6-F1
#
_entry.id   AF-A0A100YXA6-F1
#
_cell.length_a   1.000
_cell.length_b   1.000
_cell.length_c   1.000
_cell.angle_alpha   90.00
_cell.angle_beta   90.00
_cell.angle_gamma   90.00
#
_symmetry.space_group_name_H-M   'P 1'
#
loop_
_entity.id
_entity.type
_entity.pdbx_description
1 polymer ?
#
loop_
_entity_poly.entity_id
_entity_poly.type
_entity_poly.pdbx_seq_one_letter_code
_entity_poly.pdbx_strand_id
1 'polypeptide(L)'
;MPYFTSRVALPEYEKMRKTSHFTLDDTCIGCGLCARKCPDKAIEMRDGRPVWVKERCIMCLGCLHRCPKFAIQYDDRTREHGQYRHPGTRV
;
A
#
# COMPACT_ATOMS: atom_id res chain seq x y z
N MET A 1 5.37 30.95 -8.35
CA MET A 1 6.42 30.01 -8.83
C MET A 1 6.30 28.62 -8.18
N PRO A 2 5.25 27.82 -8.46
CA PRO A 2 5.19 26.42 -8.02
C PRO A 2 5.86 25.43 -9.02
N TYR A 3 6.18 25.88 -10.24
CA TYR A 3 6.65 25.00 -11.32
C TYR A 3 8.17 24.70 -11.28
N PHE A 4 8.97 25.63 -10.76
CA PHE A 4 10.41 25.43 -10.62
C PHE A 4 10.72 24.47 -9.46
N THR A 5 10.04 24.65 -8.33
CA THR A 5 10.14 23.74 -7.18
C THR A 5 9.63 22.34 -7.52
N SER A 6 8.56 22.21 -8.32
CA SER A 6 8.10 20.90 -8.77
C SER A 6 9.12 20.20 -9.69
N ARG A 7 9.75 20.90 -10.64
CA ARG A 7 10.80 20.29 -11.50
C ARG A 7 11.97 19.68 -10.72
N VAL A 8 12.32 20.27 -9.58
CA VAL A 8 13.42 19.78 -8.72
C VAL A 8 12.94 18.65 -7.79
N ALA A 9 11.75 18.78 -7.20
CA ALA A 9 11.24 17.82 -6.21
C ALA A 9 10.57 16.57 -6.83
N LEU A 10 10.01 16.66 -8.04
CA LEU A 10 9.28 15.56 -8.68
C LEU A 10 10.14 14.31 -8.95
N PRO A 11 11.39 14.41 -9.44
CA PRO A 11 12.23 13.23 -9.68
C PRO A 11 12.50 12.43 -8.42
N GLU A 12 12.65 13.12 -7.27
CA GLU A 12 12.85 12.47 -5.99
C GLU A 12 11.56 11.83 -5.47
N TYR A 13 10.44 12.55 -5.56
CA TYR A 13 9.11 12.04 -5.22
C TYR A 13 8.74 10.77 -6.03
N GLU A 14 9.04 10.73 -7.32
CA GLU A 14 8.82 9.54 -8.14
C GLU A 14 9.68 8.34 -7.69
N LYS A 15 10.91 8.57 -7.25
CA LYS A 15 11.79 7.51 -6.74
C LYS A 15 11.29 6.90 -5.43
N MET A 16 10.65 7.69 -4.57
CA MET A 16 10.13 7.22 -3.27
C MET A 16 8.86 6.37 -3.41
N ARG A 17 8.08 6.56 -4.48
CA ARG A 17 6.74 5.95 -4.65
C ARG A 17 6.75 4.49 -5.10
N LYS A 18 7.75 3.72 -4.67
CA LYS A 18 7.93 2.33 -5.11
C LYS A 18 7.06 1.37 -4.29
N THR A 19 6.53 0.35 -4.96
CA THR A 19 5.78 -0.73 -4.30
C THR A 19 6.67 -1.74 -3.58
N SER A 20 7.98 -1.73 -3.86
CA SER A 20 8.96 -2.64 -3.25
C SER A 20 9.08 -2.51 -1.73
N HIS A 21 8.62 -1.39 -1.15
CA HIS A 21 8.60 -1.14 0.29
C HIS A 21 7.45 -1.84 1.02
N PHE A 22 6.48 -2.38 0.28
CA PHE A 22 5.38 -3.14 0.88
C PHE A 22 5.79 -4.58 1.14
N THR A 23 5.49 -5.05 2.34
CA THR A 23 5.69 -6.46 2.73
C THR A 23 4.37 -7.07 3.19
N LEU A 24 4.27 -8.39 3.04
CA LEU A 24 3.11 -9.19 3.42
C LEU A 24 3.50 -10.11 4.57
N ASP A 25 2.72 -10.04 5.64
CA ASP A 25 2.82 -10.90 6.81
C ASP A 25 1.93 -12.15 6.66
N ASP A 26 2.25 -13.19 7.42
CA ASP A 26 1.56 -14.49 7.36
C ASP A 26 0.16 -14.47 7.98
N THR A 27 -0.22 -13.38 8.63
CA THR A 27 -1.59 -13.10 9.08
C THR A 27 -2.59 -12.85 7.95
N CYS A 28 -2.13 -12.87 6.68
CA CYS A 28 -2.98 -12.68 5.51
C CYS A 28 -3.98 -13.83 5.33
N ILE A 29 -5.27 -13.50 5.28
CA ILE A 29 -6.38 -14.45 5.05
C ILE A 29 -6.87 -14.47 3.58
N GLY A 30 -6.17 -13.80 2.67
CA GLY A 30 -6.53 -13.79 1.25
C GLY A 30 -7.85 -13.12 0.87
N CYS A 31 -8.42 -12.26 1.73
CA CYS A 31 -9.72 -11.61 1.50
C CYS A 31 -9.82 -10.72 0.23
N GLY A 32 -8.69 -10.33 -0.35
CA GLY A 32 -8.60 -9.52 -1.58
C GLY A 32 -9.07 -8.07 -1.46
N LEU A 33 -9.35 -7.56 -0.25
CA LEU A 33 -9.81 -6.17 -0.06
C LEU A 33 -8.79 -5.14 -0.54
N CYS A 34 -7.49 -5.39 -0.33
CA CYS A 34 -6.41 -4.51 -0.76
C CYS A 34 -6.41 -4.31 -2.28
N ALA A 35 -6.55 -5.39 -3.05
CA ALA A 35 -6.64 -5.35 -4.52
C ALA A 35 -7.92 -4.62 -4.97
N ARG A 36 -9.09 -4.97 -4.41
CA ARG A 36 -10.38 -4.37 -4.80
C ARG A 36 -10.48 -2.87 -4.51
N LYS A 37 -9.82 -2.39 -3.46
CA LYS A 37 -9.89 -0.99 -3.02
C LYS A 37 -8.71 -0.15 -3.46
N CYS A 38 -7.73 -0.72 -4.16
CA CYS A 38 -6.59 0.04 -4.68
C CYS A 38 -7.05 0.96 -5.84
N PRO A 39 -7.02 2.29 -5.68
CA PRO A 39 -7.44 3.20 -6.75
C PRO A 39 -6.49 3.16 -7.96
N ASP A 40 -5.20 2.87 -7.72
CA ASP A 40 -4.18 2.76 -8.75
C ASP A 40 -4.11 1.34 -9.36
N LYS A 41 -4.92 0.38 -8.87
CA LYS A 41 -4.89 -1.02 -9.32
C LYS A 41 -3.46 -1.60 -9.35
N ALA A 42 -2.65 -1.26 -8.34
CA ALA A 42 -1.25 -1.69 -8.23
C ALA A 42 -1.10 -3.12 -7.68
N ILE A 43 -2.19 -3.74 -7.22
CA ILE A 43 -2.20 -5.02 -6.50
C ILE A 43 -3.12 -6.00 -7.23
N GLU A 44 -2.63 -7.20 -7.52
CA GLU A 44 -3.39 -8.35 -7.99
C GLU A 44 -3.43 -9.44 -6.91
N MET A 45 -4.44 -10.32 -6.95
CA MET A 45 -4.47 -11.50 -6.09
C MET A 45 -3.99 -12.72 -6.89
N ARG A 46 -2.94 -13.39 -6.42
CA ARG A 46 -2.40 -14.64 -6.99
C ARG A 46 -2.25 -15.66 -5.88
N ASP A 47 -2.78 -16.87 -6.08
CA ASP A 47 -2.73 -17.96 -5.08
C ASP A 47 -3.22 -17.54 -3.68
N GLY A 48 -4.25 -16.71 -3.64
CA GLY A 48 -4.81 -16.19 -2.38
C GLY A 48 -3.96 -15.11 -1.69
N ARG A 49 -2.86 -14.66 -2.28
CA ARG A 49 -1.98 -13.60 -1.73
C ARG A 49 -1.95 -12.36 -2.63
N PRO A 50 -1.86 -11.14 -2.05
CA PRO A 50 -1.67 -9.93 -2.83
C PRO A 50 -0.25 -9.85 -3.40
N VAL A 51 -0.15 -9.50 -4.68
CA VAL A 51 1.10 -9.27 -5.41
C VAL A 51 1.06 -7.87 -6.01
N TRP A 52 2.09 -7.07 -5.74
CA TRP A 52 2.23 -5.73 -6.30
C TRP A 52 2.79 -5.81 -7.72
N VAL A 53 1.95 -5.55 -8.72
CA VAL A 53 2.29 -5.71 -10.14
C VAL A 53 2.81 -4.43 -10.80
N LYS A 54 2.53 -3.28 -10.19
CA LYS A 54 3.10 -2.00 -10.61
C LYS A 54 4.33 -1.69 -9.76
N GLU A 55 5.36 -1.12 -10.38
CA GLU A 55 6.53 -0.61 -9.64
C GLU A 55 6.19 0.63 -8.81
N ARG A 56 5.24 1.45 -9.28
CA ARG A 56 4.87 2.72 -8.67
C ARG A 56 3.49 2.64 -8.02
N CYS A 57 3.33 3.37 -6.92
CA CYS A 57 2.08 3.49 -6.15
C CYS A 57 1.78 4.96 -5.85
N ILE A 58 0.51 5.33 -5.70
CA ILE A 58 0.12 6.68 -5.23
C ILE A 58 0.36 6.95 -3.75
N MET A 59 0.89 5.97 -3.00
CA MET A 59 1.23 6.09 -1.59
C MET A 59 0.05 6.51 -0.70
N CYS A 60 -1.17 6.08 -1.05
CA CYS A 60 -2.36 6.39 -0.25
C CYS A 60 -2.48 5.55 1.03
N LEU A 61 -1.64 4.52 1.19
CA LEU A 61 -1.63 3.57 2.33
C LEU A 61 -2.98 2.90 2.64
N GLY A 62 -3.93 2.97 1.71
CA GLY A 62 -5.27 2.44 1.90
C GLY A 62 -5.30 0.91 2.01
N CYS A 63 -4.37 0.20 1.38
CA CYS A 63 -4.24 -1.26 1.50
C CYS A 63 -3.85 -1.69 2.92
N LEU A 64 -2.99 -0.92 3.57
CA LEU A 64 -2.53 -1.13 4.94
C LEU A 64 -3.66 -0.88 5.93
N HIS A 65 -4.26 0.31 5.94
CA HIS A 65 -5.33 0.70 6.86
C HIS A 65 -6.70 0.01 6.63
N ARG A 66 -6.90 -0.69 5.51
CA ARG A 66 -8.15 -1.44 5.27
C ARG A 66 -7.99 -2.94 5.46
N CYS A 67 -6.78 -3.42 5.74
CA CYS A 67 -6.56 -4.83 6.00
C CYS A 67 -7.14 -5.19 7.37
N PRO A 68 -8.11 -6.13 7.47
CA PRO A 68 -8.71 -6.51 8.75
C PRO A 68 -7.70 -7.16 9.71
N LYS A 69 -6.69 -7.84 9.15
CA LYS A 69 -5.64 -8.55 9.87
C LYS A 69 -4.33 -7.76 9.96
N PHE A 70 -4.26 -6.56 9.39
CA PHE A 70 -3.03 -5.76 9.34
C PHE A 70 -1.83 -6.50 8.73
N ALA A 71 -2.10 -7.38 7.78
CA ALA A 71 -1.08 -8.22 7.16
C ALA A 71 -0.15 -7.45 6.21
N ILE A 72 -0.48 -6.21 5.82
CA ILE A 72 0.35 -5.41 4.92
C ILE A 72 1.14 -4.39 5.74
N GLN A 73 2.45 -4.36 5.56
CA GLN A 73 3.36 -3.39 6.19
C GLN A 73 4.04 -2.54 5.12
N TYR A 74 4.48 -1.34 5.51
CA TYR A 74 5.26 -0.43 4.67
C TYR A 74 6.55 -0.09 5.43
N ASP A 75 7.67 -0.61 4.95
CA ASP A 75 8.92 -0.66 5.69
C ASP A 75 8.73 -1.26 7.11
N ASP A 76 9.70 -1.08 8.00
CA ASP A 76 9.64 -1.63 9.36
C ASP A 76 8.90 -0.73 10.36
N ARG A 77 8.73 0.55 10.03
CA ARG A 77 8.17 1.55 10.94
C ARG A 77 6.67 1.40 11.17
N THR A 78 5.92 0.82 10.23
CA THR A 78 4.46 0.72 10.37
C THR A 78 4.00 -0.25 11.45
N ARG A 79 4.86 -1.17 11.89
CA ARG A 79 4.53 -2.10 12.98
C ARG A 79 4.34 -1.38 14.32
N GLU A 80 5.09 -0.31 14.56
CA GLU A 80 5.12 0.42 15.83
C GLU A 80 3.97 1.42 15.97
N HIS A 81 3.52 2.01 14.86
CA HIS A 81 2.55 3.11 14.87
C HIS A 81 1.08 2.65 14.89
N GLY A 82 0.84 1.35 14.78
CA GLY A 82 -0.50 0.77 14.65
C GLY A 82 -1.18 1.14 13.33
N GLN A 83 -2.33 0.54 13.08
CA GLN A 83 -3.07 0.73 11.84
C GLN A 83 -4.54 1.02 12.15
N TYR A 84 -5.14 1.98 11.45
CA TYR A 84 -6.59 2.23 11.55
C TYR A 84 -7.39 1.00 11.10
N ARG A 85 -8.45 0.62 11.84
CA ARG A 85 -9.42 -0.41 11.43
C ARG A 85 -10.70 0.25 10.96
N HIS A 86 -10.96 0.21 9.67
CA HIS A 86 -12.23 0.69 9.15
C HIS A 86 -13.37 -0.26 9.58
N PRO A 87 -14.45 0.22 10.24
CA PRO A 87 -15.51 -0.66 10.77
C PRO A 87 -16.25 -1.46 9.67
N GLY A 88 -16.26 -0.94 8.44
CA GLY A 88 -16.83 -1.59 7.25
C GLY A 88 -15.91 -2.59 6.52
N THR A 89 -14.77 -2.98 7.10
CA THR A 89 -13.88 -4.02 6.54
C THR A 89 -13.89 -5.32 7.34
N ARG A 90 -14.98 -5.62 8.07
CA ARG A 90 -15.18 -6.93 8.70
C ARG A 90 -15.34 -7.99 7.61
N VAL A 91 -14.40 -8.93 7.57
CA VAL A 91 -14.40 -10.15 6.75
C VAL A 91 -14.55 -11.33 7.68
#